data_AF-A0AAW2NBR4-F1
#
_entry.id   AF-A0AAW2NBR4-F1
#
_cell.length_a   1.000
_cell.length_b   1.000
_cell.length_c   1.000
_cell.angle_alpha   90.00
_cell.angle_beta   90.00
_cell.angle_gamma   90.00
#
_symmetry.space_group_name_H-M   'P 1'
#
loop_
_entity.id
_entity.type
_entity.pdbx_description
1 polymer ?
#
loop_
_entity_poly.entity_id
_entity_poly.type
_entity_poly.pdbx_seq_one_letter_code
_entity_poly.pdbx_strand_id
1 'polypeptide(L)'
;MLASYEEVLSILNRIAADGQGLSVTPSSSDSPDTASGISVLPQRRGSYKRKSSALFTETVTTSEKLDDDGYSWKEYGQKDILNAKYPRSYFRCQYRYSQSCMARKQVQRSDDDPLIYDITYMGKHSCRSSAPVDKETP
;
A
#
# COMPACT_ATOMS: atom_id res chain seq x y z
N MET A 1 -21.80 3.81 16.36
CA MET A 1 -21.84 5.27 16.63
C MET A 1 -20.45 5.80 16.38
N LEU A 2 -20.26 6.59 15.31
CA LEU A 2 -18.98 7.20 14.97
C LEU A 2 -18.85 8.47 15.81
N ALA A 3 -17.86 8.55 16.69
CA ALA A 3 -17.52 9.79 17.38
C ALA A 3 -17.23 10.87 16.32
N SER A 4 -17.85 12.03 16.43
CA SER A 4 -17.69 13.09 15.43
C SER A 4 -16.29 13.69 15.53
N TYR A 5 -15.78 14.24 14.43
CA TYR A 5 -14.44 14.85 14.36
C TYR A 5 -14.21 15.90 15.48
N GLU A 6 -15.26 16.65 15.82
CA GLU A 6 -15.26 17.63 16.91
C GLU A 6 -15.00 17.00 18.28
N GLU A 7 -15.51 15.79 18.50
CA GLU A 7 -15.33 15.04 19.76
C GLU A 7 -13.86 14.65 19.95
N VAL A 8 -13.19 14.22 18.88
CA VAL A 8 -11.77 13.87 18.89
C VAL A 8 -10.88 15.09 19.13
N LEU A 9 -11.20 16.23 18.51
CA LEU A 9 -10.47 17.48 18.73
C LEU A 9 -10.59 17.99 20.17
N SER A 10 -11.77 17.85 20.78
CA SER A 10 -11.97 18.24 22.18
C SER A 10 -11.09 17.43 23.15
N ILE A 11 -10.87 16.15 22.86
CA ILE A 11 -10.05 15.25 23.69
C ILE A 11 -8.56 15.63 23.60
N LEU A 12 -8.07 15.95 22.39
CA LEU A 12 -6.68 16.34 22.19
C LEU A 12 -6.34 17.67 22.87
N ASN A 13 -7.25 18.65 22.84
CA ASN A 13 -7.04 19.94 23.51
C ASN A 13 -7.00 19.83 25.05
N ARG A 14 -7.70 18.84 25.63
CA ARG A 14 -7.65 18.58 27.08
C ARG A 14 -6.29 18.06 27.52
N ILE A 15 -5.62 17.26 26.68
CA ILE A 15 -4.30 16.72 26.97
C ILE A 15 -3.23 17.82 26.97
N ALA A 16 -3.43 18.90 26.21
CA ALA A 16 -2.49 20.02 26.14
C ALA A 16 -2.57 21.00 27.33
N ALA A 17 -3.61 20.92 28.17
CA ALA A 17 -3.84 21.86 29.26
C ALA A 17 -3.23 21.43 30.61
N ASP A 18 -2.96 20.13 30.81
CA ASP A 18 -2.38 19.62 32.06
C ASP A 18 -0.85 19.52 31.94
N GLY A 19 -0.20 20.68 32.05
CA GLY A 19 1.24 20.79 32.22
C GLY A 19 1.70 20.24 33.58
N GLN A 20 2.42 19.13 33.57
CA GLN A 20 3.46 18.82 34.56
C GLN A 20 4.78 18.61 33.82
N GLY A 21 5.69 19.58 34.01
CA GLY A 21 7.00 19.62 33.37
C GLY A 21 8.10 18.91 34.16
N LEU A 22 9.25 18.75 33.49
CA LEU A 22 10.56 18.79 34.13
C LEU A 22 11.43 19.77 33.33
N SER A 23 11.88 20.80 34.02
CA SER A 23 12.70 21.91 33.56
C SER A 23 14.16 21.67 33.94
N VAL A 24 15.11 22.06 33.08
CA VAL A 24 16.34 22.77 33.49
C VAL A 24 16.75 23.70 32.32
N THR A 25 16.99 24.96 32.65
CA THR A 25 17.38 26.09 31.76
C THR A 25 18.89 26.43 31.95
N PRO A 26 19.44 27.59 31.51
CA PRO A 26 20.08 27.82 30.21
C PRO A 26 21.54 28.37 30.30
N SER A 27 22.31 28.42 29.20
CA SER A 27 23.36 29.46 29.02
C SER A 27 23.95 29.56 27.61
N SER A 28 23.80 30.79 27.09
CA SER A 28 24.66 31.62 26.22
C SER A 28 25.80 31.06 25.35
N SER A 29 25.73 31.51 24.08
CA SER A 29 26.73 32.23 23.26
C SER A 29 27.89 31.51 22.54
N ASP A 30 28.00 31.93 21.27
CA ASP A 30 29.14 32.00 20.34
C ASP A 30 29.49 30.80 19.43
N SER A 31 29.38 31.07 18.12
CA SER A 31 30.10 30.41 17.00
C SER A 31 31.57 30.87 17.01
N PRO A 32 32.57 30.10 16.51
CA PRO A 32 32.81 29.99 15.06
C PRO A 32 33.40 28.63 14.57
N ASP A 33 33.57 28.55 13.24
CA ASP A 33 34.15 27.46 12.44
C ASP A 33 35.36 26.72 13.01
N THR A 34 35.50 25.41 12.71
CA THR A 34 36.71 24.81 12.11
C THR A 34 36.46 23.32 11.76
N ALA A 35 36.86 22.95 10.54
CA ALA A 35 36.79 21.62 9.97
C ALA A 35 37.49 20.52 10.79
N SER A 36 36.90 19.32 10.83
CA SER A 36 37.63 18.04 10.84
C SER A 36 36.66 16.90 10.52
N GLY A 37 36.98 16.18 9.45
CA GLY A 37 36.17 15.09 8.93
C GLY A 37 36.11 13.90 9.88
N ILE A 38 34.90 13.37 10.06
CA ILE A 38 34.68 11.95 10.36
C ILE A 38 33.55 11.52 9.43
N SER A 39 33.90 10.78 8.38
CA SER A 39 32.96 10.03 7.57
C SER A 39 32.38 8.91 8.42
N VAL A 40 31.33 9.21 9.19
CA VAL A 40 30.50 8.17 9.81
C VAL A 40 29.67 7.55 8.69
N LEU A 41 30.26 6.54 8.02
CA LEU A 41 29.50 5.61 7.19
C LEU A 41 28.32 5.12 8.03
N PRO A 42 27.05 5.23 7.55
CA PRO A 42 25.94 4.71 8.30
C PRO A 42 26.14 3.20 8.47
N GLN A 43 26.34 2.80 9.72
CA GLN A 43 26.39 1.43 10.19
C GLN A 43 25.26 0.65 9.51
N ARG A 44 25.65 -0.37 8.76
CA ARG A 44 24.77 -1.31 8.08
C ARG A 44 23.70 -1.79 9.05
N ARG A 45 22.50 -1.20 8.97
CA ARG A 45 21.32 -1.71 9.67
C ARG A 45 21.14 -3.14 9.18
N GLY A 46 21.16 -4.07 10.14
CA GLY A 46 20.97 -5.48 9.91
C GLY A 46 19.86 -5.69 8.89
N SER A 47 20.23 -6.25 7.75
CA SER A 47 19.27 -6.79 6.81
C SER A 47 18.63 -7.96 7.53
N TYR A 48 17.53 -7.71 8.24
CA TYR A 48 16.52 -8.73 8.40
C TYR A 48 16.17 -9.11 6.97
N LYS A 49 16.85 -10.13 6.44
CA LYS A 49 16.41 -10.88 5.28
C LYS A 49 15.07 -11.44 5.73
N ARG A 50 14.01 -10.65 5.61
CA ARG A 50 12.64 -11.16 5.61
C ARG A 50 12.71 -12.20 4.52
N LYS A 51 12.67 -13.46 4.95
CA LYS A 51 12.51 -14.60 4.06
C LYS A 51 11.19 -14.31 3.35
N SER A 52 11.29 -13.66 2.20
CA SER A 52 10.16 -13.35 1.35
C SER A 52 9.70 -14.72 0.91
N SER A 53 8.74 -15.28 1.62
CA SER A 53 7.88 -16.31 1.05
C SER A 53 7.27 -15.62 -0.15
N ALA A 54 7.84 -15.87 -1.33
CA ALA A 54 7.46 -15.20 -2.55
C ALA A 54 5.94 -15.32 -2.67
N LEU A 55 5.25 -14.20 -2.42
CA LEU A 55 3.82 -14.14 -2.61
C LEU A 55 3.61 -14.39 -4.10
N PHE A 56 2.76 -15.36 -4.41
CA PHE A 56 2.36 -15.65 -5.78
C PHE A 56 2.02 -14.33 -6.47
N THR A 57 2.73 -14.02 -7.55
CA THR A 57 2.51 -12.83 -8.36
C THR A 57 2.49 -13.28 -9.81
N GLU A 58 1.42 -12.94 -10.51
CA GLU A 58 1.25 -13.26 -11.93
C GLU A 58 0.86 -11.98 -12.67
N THR A 59 1.49 -11.74 -13.81
CA THR A 59 1.25 -10.58 -14.65
C THR A 59 0.70 -11.03 -15.99
N VAL A 60 -0.42 -10.46 -16.40
CA VAL A 60 -1.11 -10.77 -17.65
C VAL A 60 -1.34 -9.47 -18.40
N THR A 61 -1.02 -9.48 -19.69
CA THR A 61 -1.33 -8.39 -20.61
C THR A 61 -2.46 -8.87 -21.51
N THR A 62 -3.59 -8.17 -21.52
CA THR A 62 -4.78 -8.59 -22.27
C THR A 62 -5.57 -7.41 -22.82
N SER A 63 -6.19 -7.61 -23.98
CA SER A 63 -7.18 -6.69 -24.55
C SER A 63 -8.62 -7.08 -24.19
N GLU A 64 -8.81 -8.17 -23.45
CA GLU A 64 -10.12 -8.68 -23.07
C GLU A 64 -10.71 -7.93 -21.86
N LYS A 65 -12.03 -8.13 -21.65
CA LYS A 65 -12.76 -7.48 -20.58
C LYS A 65 -12.24 -7.94 -19.21
N LEU A 66 -11.82 -6.98 -18.39
CA LEU A 66 -11.21 -7.14 -17.06
C LEU A 66 -12.06 -7.91 -16.02
N ASP A 67 -13.32 -8.19 -16.34
CA ASP A 67 -14.33 -8.74 -15.43
C ASP A 67 -14.49 -10.27 -15.53
N ASP A 68 -13.86 -10.94 -16.51
CA ASP A 68 -14.12 -12.36 -16.82
C ASP A 68 -13.14 -13.35 -16.16
N ASP A 69 -12.45 -12.98 -15.09
CA ASP A 69 -11.51 -13.87 -14.40
C ASP A 69 -12.18 -14.81 -13.37
N GLY A 70 -13.52 -14.82 -13.29
CA GLY A 70 -14.30 -15.69 -12.42
C GLY A 70 -14.26 -15.32 -10.93
N TYR A 71 -13.48 -14.32 -10.53
CA TYR A 71 -13.34 -13.91 -9.13
C TYR A 71 -14.12 -12.65 -8.81
N SER A 72 -14.68 -12.60 -7.60
CA SER A 72 -15.39 -11.40 -7.14
C SER A 72 -14.41 -10.37 -6.59
N TRP A 73 -14.15 -9.34 -7.39
CA TRP A 73 -13.28 -8.20 -7.04
C TRP A 73 -14.10 -7.00 -6.57
N LYS A 74 -13.52 -6.20 -5.67
CA LYS A 74 -14.01 -4.87 -5.31
C LYS A 74 -12.84 -3.89 -5.38
N GLU A 75 -13.03 -2.83 -6.14
CA GLU A 75 -12.10 -1.71 -6.18
C GLU A 75 -12.03 -1.07 -4.80
N TYR A 76 -10.82 -0.75 -4.35
CA TYR A 76 -10.60 -0.08 -3.07
C TYR A 76 -9.82 1.22 -3.20
N GLY A 77 -9.28 1.50 -4.38
CA GLY A 77 -8.59 2.75 -4.66
C GLY A 77 -8.01 2.78 -6.05
N GLN A 78 -7.67 4.00 -6.47
CA GLN A 78 -7.02 4.30 -7.72
C GLN A 78 -5.84 5.23 -7.43
N LYS A 79 -4.76 5.12 -8.19
CA LYS A 79 -3.58 5.97 -8.06
C LYS A 79 -3.09 6.44 -9.41
N ASP A 80 -2.89 7.75 -9.54
CA ASP A 80 -2.17 8.33 -10.68
C ASP A 80 -0.72 7.86 -10.66
N ILE A 81 -0.23 7.41 -11.81
CA ILE A 81 1.13 6.90 -11.95
C ILE A 81 1.98 7.98 -12.60
N LEU A 82 3.11 8.31 -11.96
CA LEU A 82 4.04 9.29 -12.50
C LEU A 82 4.52 8.85 -13.88
N ASN A 83 4.46 9.76 -14.86
CA ASN A 83 4.81 9.54 -16.26
C ASN A 83 3.93 8.52 -17.01
N ALA A 84 2.78 8.13 -16.47
CA ALA A 84 1.79 7.35 -17.20
C ALA A 84 0.63 8.22 -17.67
N LYS A 85 0.02 7.88 -18.81
CA LYS A 85 -1.18 8.56 -19.32
C LYS A 85 -2.42 8.16 -18.54
N TYR A 86 -2.41 6.97 -17.94
CA TYR A 86 -3.56 6.38 -17.28
C TYR A 86 -3.28 6.00 -15.82
N PRO A 87 -4.27 6.15 -14.92
CA PRO A 87 -4.13 5.74 -13.54
C PRO A 87 -4.11 4.21 -13.40
N ARG A 88 -3.65 3.74 -12.23
CA ARG A 88 -3.72 2.33 -11.83
C ARG A 88 -4.86 2.12 -10.84
N SER A 89 -5.76 1.20 -11.15
CA SER A 89 -6.84 0.76 -10.25
C SER A 89 -6.38 -0.43 -9.41
N TYR A 90 -6.81 -0.45 -8.15
CA TYR A 90 -6.46 -1.48 -7.18
C TYR A 90 -7.70 -2.19 -6.66
N PHE A 91 -7.64 -3.52 -6.73
CA PHE A 91 -8.75 -4.39 -6.38
C PHE A 91 -8.34 -5.37 -5.30
N ARG A 92 -9.31 -5.72 -4.47
CA ARG A 92 -9.21 -6.77 -3.46
C ARG A 92 -10.36 -7.75 -3.66
N CYS A 93 -10.14 -9.01 -3.30
CA CYS A 93 -11.23 -9.97 -3.27
C CYS A 93 -12.35 -9.47 -2.33
N GLN A 94 -13.61 -9.56 -2.78
CA GLN A 94 -14.78 -9.17 -1.98
C GLN A 94 -14.88 -9.97 -0.68
N TYR A 95 -14.41 -11.23 -0.69
CA TYR A 95 -14.40 -12.13 0.45
C TYR A 95 -13.19 -11.94 1.39
N ARG A 96 -12.45 -10.83 1.25
CA ARG A 96 -11.28 -10.54 2.10
C ARG A 96 -11.59 -10.58 3.58
N TYR A 97 -12.72 -10.03 4.00
CA TYR A 97 -13.07 -9.93 5.42
C TYR A 97 -13.88 -11.12 5.91
N SER A 98 -14.77 -11.68 5.07
CA SER A 98 -15.64 -12.80 5.45
C SER A 98 -14.96 -14.16 5.36
N GLN A 99 -13.97 -14.33 4.48
CA GLN A 99 -13.26 -15.59 4.26
C GLN A 99 -11.74 -15.42 4.30
N SER A 100 -11.26 -14.34 4.93
CA SER A 100 -9.83 -14.03 5.10
C SER A 100 -9.00 -14.09 3.81
N CYS A 101 -9.63 -13.86 2.64
CA CYS A 101 -8.96 -13.95 1.35
C CYS A 101 -7.97 -12.80 1.13
N MET A 102 -6.72 -13.14 0.84
CA MET A 102 -5.64 -12.17 0.67
C MET A 102 -5.38 -11.77 -0.79
N ALA A 103 -6.09 -12.35 -1.75
CA ALA A 103 -5.94 -12.07 -3.17
C ALA A 103 -6.24 -10.60 -3.50
N ARG A 104 -5.39 -10.02 -4.33
CA ARG A 104 -5.44 -8.63 -4.82
C ARG A 104 -5.11 -8.64 -6.31
N LYS A 105 -5.64 -7.68 -7.05
CA LYS A 105 -5.16 -7.38 -8.40
C LYS A 105 -4.96 -5.89 -8.61
N GLN A 106 -4.03 -5.55 -9.47
CA GLN A 106 -3.81 -4.21 -9.98
C GLN A 106 -4.12 -4.21 -11.46
N VAL A 107 -4.76 -3.17 -11.96
CA VAL A 107 -5.04 -3.01 -13.38
C VAL A 107 -4.56 -1.64 -13.82
N GLN A 108 -3.78 -1.61 -14.89
CA GLN A 108 -3.35 -0.38 -15.54
C GLN A 108 -3.56 -0.52 -17.05
N ARG A 109 -4.10 0.52 -17.67
CA ARG A 109 -4.17 0.58 -19.14
C ARG A 109 -2.78 0.95 -19.69
N SER A 110 -2.37 0.29 -20.77
CA SER A 110 -1.10 0.57 -21.43
C SER A 110 -1.08 1.98 -22.02
N ASP A 111 0.07 2.64 -21.97
CA ASP A 111 0.27 3.96 -22.58
C ASP A 111 0.50 3.87 -24.09
N ASP A 112 0.93 2.71 -24.58
CA ASP A 112 1.23 2.45 -26.00
C ASP A 112 -0.04 2.10 -26.77
N ASP A 113 -0.88 1.23 -26.19
CA ASP A 113 -2.16 0.83 -26.77
C ASP A 113 -3.30 0.91 -25.72
N PRO A 114 -4.24 1.85 -25.86
CA PRO A 114 -5.38 2.00 -24.95
C PRO A 114 -6.34 0.79 -24.93
N LEU A 115 -6.23 -0.13 -25.89
CA LEU A 115 -7.02 -1.37 -25.89
C LEU A 115 -6.40 -2.44 -24.97
N ILE A 116 -5.15 -2.27 -24.56
CA ILE A 116 -4.39 -3.25 -23.77
C ILE A 116 -4.37 -2.83 -22.29
N TYR A 117 -4.53 -3.83 -21.42
CA TYR A 117 -4.41 -3.69 -19.97
C TYR A 117 -3.32 -4.62 -19.43
N ASP A 118 -2.50 -4.06 -18.54
CA ASP A 118 -1.56 -4.79 -17.71
C ASP A 118 -2.21 -5.08 -16.36
N ILE A 119 -2.40 -6.37 -16.07
CA ILE A 119 -3.02 -6.87 -14.85
C ILE A 119 -1.97 -7.59 -14.03
N THR A 120 -1.82 -7.20 -12.76
CA THR A 120 -0.95 -7.89 -11.81
C THR A 120 -1.78 -8.53 -10.71
N TYR A 121 -1.88 -9.85 -10.71
CA TYR A 121 -2.48 -10.65 -9.64
C TYR A 121 -1.47 -10.91 -8.53
N MET A 122 -1.90 -10.78 -7.28
CA MET A 122 -1.06 -10.95 -6.10
C MET A 122 -1.77 -11.79 -5.03
N GLY A 123 -1.07 -12.80 -4.54
CA GLY A 123 -1.61 -13.78 -3.59
C GLY A 123 -2.57 -14.77 -4.25
N LYS A 124 -2.80 -15.89 -3.57
CA LYS A 124 -3.76 -16.90 -4.02
C LYS A 124 -5.14 -16.64 -3.40
N HIS A 125 -6.20 -16.98 -4.13
CA HIS A 125 -7.54 -17.01 -3.56
C HIS A 125 -7.65 -18.16 -2.54
N SER A 126 -8.11 -17.82 -1.34
CA SER A 126 -8.50 -18.81 -0.31
C SER A 126 -10.01 -18.83 -0.08
N CYS A 127 -10.75 -17.98 -0.79
CA CYS A 127 -12.21 -17.93 -0.72
C CYS A 127 -12.84 -19.01 -1.58
N ARG A 128 -13.99 -19.50 -1.11
CA ARG A 128 -14.93 -20.30 -1.89
C ARG A 128 -15.72 -19.38 -2.82
N SER A 129 -15.05 -18.72 -3.77
CA SER A 129 -15.74 -18.29 -4.99
C SER A 129 -15.64 -19.45 -5.98
N SER A 130 -16.65 -19.64 -6.81
CA SER A 130 -16.55 -20.53 -7.96
C SER A 130 -15.25 -20.18 -8.69
N ALA A 131 -14.29 -21.10 -8.66
CA ALA A 131 -13.12 -21.01 -9.52
C ALA A 131 -13.60 -20.88 -10.97
N PRO A 132 -12.78 -20.36 -11.89
CA PRO A 132 -13.08 -20.45 -13.30
C PRO A 132 -13.37 -21.92 -13.59
N VAL A 133 -14.56 -22.21 -14.08
CA VAL A 133 -14.84 -23.50 -14.71
C VAL A 133 -13.78 -23.63 -15.78
N ASP A 134 -12.87 -24.59 -15.63
CA ASP A 134 -11.85 -24.89 -16.61
C ASP A 134 -12.54 -24.95 -17.96
N LYS A 135 -12.27 -23.99 -18.86
CA LYS A 135 -12.72 -24.09 -20.25
C LYS A 135 -11.88 -25.20 -20.86
N GLU A 136 -12.34 -26.45 -20.72
CA GLU A 136 -11.84 -27.59 -21.47
C GLU A 136 -11.82 -27.20 -22.96
N THR A 137 -10.62 -27.15 -23.52
CA THR A 137 -10.39 -27.04 -24.96
C THR A 137 -10.55 -28.45 -25.55
N PRO A 138 -11.26 -28.61 -26.68
CA PRO A 138 -11.75 -29.90 -27.19
C PRO A 138 -10.68 -30.93 -27.56
#